data_AF-A0A4D6M754-F1
#
_entry.id   AF-A0A4D6M754-F1
#
_cell.length_a   1.000
_cell.length_b   1.000
_cell.length_c   1.000
_cell.angle_alpha   90.00
_cell.angle_beta   90.00
_cell.angle_gamma   90.00
#
_symmetry.space_group_name_H-M   'P 1'
#
loop_
_entity.id
_entity.type
_entity.pdbx_description
1 polymer ?
#
loop_
_entity_poly.entity_id
_entity_poly.type
_entity_poly.pdbx_seq_one_letter_code
_entity_poly.pdbx_strand_id
1 'polypeptide(L)'
;MAAIKKGYDLKIDGMANRIEGLETMMTLILKQQNPDLNEDEIEHMMSLAFGKENSAIAPRSSASTHVPCFDQVDQEPQENTVEQMEE
;
A
#
# COMPACT_ATOMS: atom_id res chain seq x y z
N MET A 1 18.35 10.14 -19.77
CA MET A 1 18.36 9.15 -18.67
C MET A 1 19.10 9.65 -17.42
N ALA A 2 20.35 10.14 -17.53
CA ALA A 2 21.16 10.53 -16.37
C ALA A 2 20.57 11.68 -15.50
N ALA A 3 20.00 12.72 -16.11
CA ALA A 3 19.39 13.83 -15.37
C ALA A 3 18.14 13.40 -14.58
N ILE A 4 17.34 12.49 -15.15
CA ILE A 4 16.15 11.92 -14.50
C ILE A 4 16.58 11.09 -13.29
N LYS A 5 17.56 10.20 -13.45
CA LYS A 5 18.12 9.41 -12.35
C LYS A 5 18.63 10.30 -11.21
N LYS A 6 19.41 11.33 -11.53
CA LYS A 6 19.92 12.29 -10.54
C LYS A 6 18.80 13.01 -9.77
N GLY A 7 17.70 13.35 -10.44
CA GLY A 7 16.53 13.94 -9.80
C GLY A 7 15.86 13.01 -8.78
N TYR A 8 15.75 11.72 -9.11
CA TYR A 8 15.22 10.72 -8.18
C TYR A 8 16.17 10.46 -7.01
N ASP A 9 17.47 10.35 -7.26
CA ASP A 9 18.48 10.14 -6.22
C ASP A 9 18.42 11.29 -5.17
N LEU A 10 18.35 12.54 -5.62
CA LEU A 10 18.20 13.72 -4.75
C LEU A 10 16.89 13.71 -3.94
N LYS A 11 15.78 13.28 -4.56
CA LYS A 11 14.49 13.18 -3.86
C LYS A 11 14.52 12.11 -2.77
N ILE A 12 15.13 10.96 -3.07
CA ILE A 12 15.29 9.85 -2.12
C ILE A 12 16.17 10.29 -0.95
N ASP A 13 17.29 10.95 -1.23
CA ASP A 13 18.18 11.49 -0.20
C ASP A 13 17.45 12.52 0.71
N GLY A 14 16.71 13.44 0.10
CA GLY A 14 15.88 14.39 0.85
C GLY A 14 14.80 13.71 1.70
N MET A 15 14.25 12.59 1.26
CA MET A 15 13.31 11.79 2.05
C MET A 15 14.01 11.08 3.21
N ALA A 16 15.19 10.50 2.99
CA ALA A 16 15.98 9.86 4.04
C ALA A 16 16.31 10.85 5.17
N ASN A 17 16.82 12.03 4.82
CA ASN A 17 17.14 13.08 5.79
C ASN A 17 15.91 13.52 6.62
N ARG A 18 14.72 13.58 5.99
CA ARG A 18 13.47 13.92 6.69
C ARG A 18 13.02 12.83 7.65
N ILE A 19 13.18 11.55 7.26
CA ILE A 19 12.83 10.41 8.10
C ILE A 19 13.74 10.38 9.33
N GLU A 20 15.05 10.51 9.14
CA GLU A 20 16.02 10.56 10.26
C GLU A 20 15.72 11.70 11.24
N GLY A 21 15.37 12.87 10.73
CA GLY A 21 14.96 14.00 11.56
C GLY A 21 13.68 13.73 12.36
N LEU A 22 12.69 13.05 11.76
CA LEU A 22 11.45 12.65 12.44
C LEU A 22 11.71 11.58 13.50
N GLU A 23 12.56 10.60 13.21
CA GLU A 23 12.96 9.57 14.17
C GLU A 23 13.61 10.20 15.40
N THR A 24 14.55 11.13 15.17
CA THR A 24 15.22 11.89 16.24
C THR A 24 14.22 12.67 17.10
N MET A 25 13.28 13.38 16.48
CA MET A 25 12.24 14.12 17.22
C MET A 25 11.37 13.19 18.06
N MET A 26 10.98 12.02 17.52
CA MET A 26 10.17 11.05 18.24
C MET A 26 10.89 10.50 19.47
N THR A 27 12.17 10.14 19.33
CA THR A 27 13.03 9.73 20.45
C THR A 27 13.04 10.78 21.57
N LEU A 28 13.22 12.05 21.22
CA LEU A 28 13.22 13.15 22.19
C LEU A 28 11.86 13.30 22.89
N ILE A 29 10.76 13.23 22.13
CA ILE A 29 9.40 13.31 22.67
C ILE A 29 9.15 12.16 23.65
N LEU A 30 9.53 10.93 23.30
CA LEU A 30 9.37 9.75 24.17
C LEU A 30 10.12 9.92 25.49
N LYS A 31 11.38 10.39 25.43
CA LYS A 31 12.19 10.64 26.62
C LYS A 31 11.65 11.79 27.46
N GLN A 32 11.11 12.84 26.84
CA GLN A 32 10.51 13.97 27.55
C GLN A 32 9.21 13.58 28.25
N GLN A 33 8.36 12.76 27.60
CA GLN A 33 7.09 12.31 28.16
C GLN A 33 7.28 11.22 29.22
N ASN A 34 8.34 10.40 29.08
CA ASN A 34 8.60 9.27 29.96
C ASN A 34 10.10 9.25 30.33
N PRO A 35 10.52 10.07 31.31
CA PRO A 35 11.93 10.25 31.65
C PRO A 35 12.64 8.97 32.12
N ASP A 36 11.87 8.02 32.66
CA ASP A 36 12.36 6.74 33.18
C ASP A 36 12.74 5.74 32.09
N LEU A 37 12.27 5.94 30.85
CA LEU A 37 12.62 5.07 29.74
C LEU A 37 14.12 5.10 29.47
N ASN A 38 14.73 3.94 29.34
CA ASN A 38 16.11 3.84 28.88
C ASN A 38 16.20 3.84 27.33
N GLU A 39 17.42 3.91 26.81
CA GLU A 39 17.67 4.01 25.37
C GLU A 39 17.22 2.74 24.63
N ASP A 40 17.42 1.55 25.20
CA ASP A 40 17.02 0.27 24.60
C ASP A 40 15.50 0.15 24.49
N GLU A 41 14.76 0.60 25.51
CA GLU A 41 13.29 0.62 25.49
C GLU A 41 12.77 1.58 24.42
N ILE A 42 13.40 2.75 24.27
CA ILE A 42 13.05 3.70 23.23
C ILE A 42 13.34 3.12 21.85
N GLU A 43 14.53 2.52 21.64
CA GLU A 43 14.87 1.86 20.37
C GLU A 43 13.90 0.73 20.02
N HIS A 44 13.51 -0.08 21.01
CA HIS A 44 12.54 -1.13 20.83
C HIS A 44 11.18 -0.57 20.38
N MET A 45 10.63 0.43 21.08
CA MET A 45 9.37 1.07 20.70
C MET A 45 9.42 1.73 19.32
N MET A 46 10.53 2.37 18.99
CA MET A 46 10.76 2.94 17.66
C MET A 46 10.76 1.84 16.60
N SER A 47 11.43 0.72 16.84
CA SER A 47 11.46 -0.42 15.92
C SER A 47 10.08 -1.03 15.67
N LEU A 48 9.26 -1.15 16.72
CA LEU A 48 7.85 -1.58 16.62
C LEU A 48 7.03 -0.60 15.77
N ALA A 49 7.17 0.71 16.03
CA ALA A 49 6.39 1.75 15.38
C ALA A 49 6.71 1.92 13.89
N PHE A 50 7.99 1.80 13.50
CA PHE A 50 8.42 1.91 12.10
C PHE A 50 8.41 0.58 11.35
N GLY A 51 7.96 -0.51 11.99
CA GLY A 51 7.64 -1.77 11.33
C GLY A 51 8.85 -2.50 10.75
N LYS A 52 10.04 -2.32 11.35
CA LYS A 52 11.28 -2.98 10.92
C LYS A 52 11.17 -4.51 10.94
N GLU A 53 10.22 -5.05 11.70
CA GLU A 53 9.94 -6.48 11.87
C GLU A 53 8.81 -7.04 10.98
N ASN A 54 7.96 -6.21 10.37
CA ASN A 54 6.73 -6.66 9.67
C ASN A 54 6.72 -6.44 8.14
N SER A 55 7.84 -6.01 7.54
CA SER A 55 7.93 -5.76 6.09
C SER A 55 7.79 -7.03 5.21
N ALA A 56 7.69 -8.22 5.80
CA ALA A 56 7.56 -9.49 5.09
C ALA A 56 6.15 -9.77 4.52
N ILE A 57 5.14 -8.95 4.82
CA ILE A 57 3.82 -9.10 4.19
C ILE A 57 3.88 -8.39 2.84
N ALA A 58 4.34 -9.12 1.82
CA ALA A 58 4.23 -8.69 0.43
C ALA A 58 2.79 -8.21 0.16
N PRO A 59 2.58 -7.13 -0.61
CA PRO A 59 1.24 -6.72 -1.01
C PRO A 59 0.54 -7.94 -1.60
N ARG A 60 -0.61 -8.32 -1.04
CA ARG A 60 -1.44 -9.38 -1.63
C ARG A 60 -1.89 -8.88 -3.00
N SER A 61 -1.20 -9.28 -4.06
CA SER A 61 -1.64 -9.02 -5.43
C SER A 61 -2.98 -9.74 -5.62
N SER A 62 -4.06 -8.98 -5.64
CA SER A 62 -5.36 -9.49 -6.06
C SER A 62 -5.28 -9.82 -7.55
N ALA A 63 -5.25 -11.10 -7.89
CA ALA A 63 -5.45 -11.54 -9.26
C ALA A 63 -6.94 -11.32 -9.61
N SER A 64 -7.21 -10.36 -10.48
CA SER A 64 -8.56 -10.16 -11.03
C SER A 64 -8.95 -11.39 -11.86
N THR A 65 -10.09 -12.01 -11.56
CA THR A 65 -10.67 -13.10 -12.36
C THR A 65 -11.56 -12.58 -13.48
N HIS A 66 -11.41 -11.32 -13.90
CA HIS A 66 -12.24 -10.75 -14.96
C HIS A 66 -11.98 -11.47 -16.29
N VAL A 67 -12.90 -12.36 -16.67
CA VAL A 67 -13.01 -12.92 -18.02
C VAL A 67 -13.70 -11.87 -18.90
N PRO A 68 -13.08 -11.38 -19.99
CA PRO A 68 -13.76 -10.51 -20.93
C PRO A 68 -14.93 -11.28 -21.58
N CYS A 69 -16.16 -10.83 -21.34
CA CYS A 69 -17.33 -11.28 -22.08
C CYS A 69 -17.25 -10.66 -23.48
N PHE A 70 -16.89 -11.45 -24.49
CA PHE A 70 -17.10 -11.03 -25.87
C PHE A 70 -18.58 -11.17 -26.16
N ASP A 71 -19.31 -10.06 -26.14
CA ASP A 71 -20.68 -10.01 -26.65
C ASP A 71 -20.66 -10.47 -28.11
N GLN A 72 -21.17 -11.67 -28.35
CA GLN A 72 -21.44 -12.16 -29.70
C GLN A 72 -22.60 -11.34 -30.26
N VAL A 73 -22.25 -10.32 -31.03
CA VAL A 73 -23.14 -9.72 -32.01
C VAL A 73 -23.36 -10.77 -33.09
N ASP A 74 -24.46 -11.51 -33.02
CA ASP A 74 -25.14 -11.97 -34.21
C ASP A 74 -26.65 -11.86 -34.02
N GLN A 75 -27.26 -11.01 -34.83
CA GLN A 75 -28.70 -10.81 -34.90
C GLN A 75 -29.29 -11.97 -35.71
N GLU A 76 -30.25 -12.69 -35.15
CA GLU A 76 -31.32 -13.26 -35.96
C GLU A 76 -32.70 -13.00 -35.32
N PRO A 77 -33.75 -12.86 -36.14
CA PRO A 77 -34.97 -12.14 -35.79
C PRO A 77 -35.85 -12.91 -34.80
N GLN A 78 -36.44 -12.18 -33.85
CA GLN A 78 -37.45 -12.71 -32.95
C GLN A 78 -38.69 -13.22 -33.72
N GLU A 79 -38.92 -14.53 -33.70
CA GLU A 79 -40.27 -15.07 -33.78
C GLU A 79 -40.83 -15.22 -32.36
N ASN A 80 -41.76 -14.33 -32.03
CA ASN A 80 -42.63 -14.45 -30.87
C ASN A 80 -43.56 -15.65 -31.08
N THR A 81 -43.44 -16.68 -30.25
CA THR A 81 -44.55 -17.59 -29.98
C THR A 81 -44.86 -17.55 -28.48
N VAL A 82 -45.96 -16.90 -28.17
CA VAL A 82 -46.61 -16.87 -26.86
C VAL A 82 -47.34 -18.20 -26.66
N GLU A 83 -46.92 -19.01 -25.70
CA GLU A 83 -47.71 -20.08 -25.06
C GLU A 83 -47.26 -20.12 -23.58
N GLN A 84 -47.87 -19.30 -22.73
CA GLN A 84 -48.92 -19.68 -21.77
C GLN A 84 -48.40 -20.37 -20.50
N MET A 85 -48.67 -19.67 -19.40
CA MET A 85 -48.38 -19.97 -18.00
C MET A 85 -49.29 -21.12 -17.53
N GLU A 86 -48.75 -21.98 -16.67
CA GLU A 86 -49.44 -23.11 -16.02
C GLU A 86 -50.74 -22.67 -15.30
N GLU A 87 -51.87 -23.34 -15.61
CA GLU A 87 -52.72 -24.10 -14.68
C GLU A 87 -53.72 -24.99 -15.45
#